data_AF-A0A7J2PWY3-F1
#
_entry.id   AF-A0A7J2PWY3-F1
#
_cell.length_a   1.000
_cell.length_b   1.000
_cell.length_c   1.000
_cell.angle_alpha   90.00
_cell.angle_beta   90.00
_cell.angle_gamma   90.00
#
_symmetry.space_group_name_H-M   'P 1'
#
loop_
_entity.id
_entity.type
_entity.pdbx_description
1 polymer ?
#
loop_
_entity_poly.entity_id
_entity_poly.type
_entity_poly.pdbx_seq_one_letter_code
_entity_poly.pdbx_strand_id
1 'polypeptide(L)'
;MNKIMVVYIVGAGPGDTELVTLKAKRLIEEADIIIYDRLVNEEILNWAKAECKIIYMGKRDGESISSQQRQNEINSAIVAYGRDYKVVRLKGGDPFIFGRGGEEALICEASSIKFEVVPGISSFYAAPAYAGIPITHREYNSVFAVLTGHESIKAKAAINWSALPETIIILMGASKIQEISQKLIKVGRNKSTPVAAINWGTTLKQNTKLTTLGVLAEGLEGITPPTIFVIGVITNLHSKLNWFERKIKNLKDKRIVIARAKNHLKESEELFKAYHIEPISMPLIEVVPRKFEIPRLDDFNAIVFTSVEGVNRVGEKVDLSTFKGKVFAIGPKTRNLLFEKFQINAHMGK
;
A
#
# COMPACT_ATOMS: atom_id res chain seq x y z
N MET A 1 7.88 13.17 -34.72
CA MET A 1 8.86 13.26 -33.63
C MET A 1 8.97 11.89 -32.98
N ASN A 2 10.14 11.25 -33.02
CA ASN A 2 10.34 9.98 -32.33
C ASN A 2 10.12 10.21 -30.82
N LYS A 3 9.12 9.53 -30.26
CA LYS A 3 8.82 9.61 -28.83
C LYS A 3 10.06 9.10 -28.08
N ILE A 4 10.68 9.98 -27.30
CA ILE A 4 11.84 9.61 -26.50
C ILE A 4 11.37 8.62 -25.44
N MET A 5 11.89 7.38 -25.51
CA MET A 5 11.60 6.33 -24.55
C MET A 5 12.52 6.47 -23.33
N VAL A 6 11.96 6.19 -22.15
CA VAL A 6 12.60 6.41 -20.85
C VAL A 6 12.30 5.21 -19.96
N VAL A 7 13.31 4.76 -19.23
CA VAL A 7 13.17 3.79 -18.13
C VAL A 7 13.00 4.55 -16.82
N TYR A 8 11.86 4.37 -16.16
CA TYR A 8 11.61 4.91 -14.82
C TYR A 8 11.92 3.85 -13.78
N ILE A 9 12.84 4.12 -12.86
CA ILE A 9 13.14 3.28 -11.71
C ILE A 9 12.38 3.85 -10.51
N VAL A 10 11.30 3.18 -10.12
CA VAL A 10 10.24 3.78 -9.29
C VAL A 10 10.08 3.02 -7.97
N GLY A 11 10.08 3.76 -6.86
CA GLY A 11 9.75 3.25 -5.55
C GLY A 11 8.24 3.06 -5.38
N ALA A 12 7.83 1.82 -5.08
CA ALA A 12 6.43 1.42 -4.87
C ALA A 12 5.97 1.62 -3.42
N GLY A 13 6.83 2.08 -2.52
CA GLY A 13 6.49 2.21 -1.10
C GLY A 13 6.52 0.88 -0.33
N PRO A 14 6.19 0.90 0.96
CA PRO A 14 6.39 -0.24 1.87
C PRO A 14 5.30 -1.32 1.80
N GLY A 15 4.19 -1.07 1.11
CA GLY A 15 3.09 -2.01 0.92
C GLY A 15 1.71 -1.35 0.88
N ASP A 16 1.48 -0.31 1.69
CA ASP A 16 0.26 0.50 1.63
C ASP A 16 0.20 1.25 0.30
N THR A 17 -0.91 1.08 -0.45
CA THR A 17 -1.10 1.69 -1.76
C THR A 17 -1.21 3.22 -1.67
N GLU A 18 -1.63 3.77 -0.53
CA GLU A 18 -1.70 5.22 -0.30
C GLU A 18 -0.32 5.85 0.01
N LEU A 19 0.71 5.03 0.23
CA LEU A 19 2.09 5.51 0.37
C LEU A 19 2.85 5.54 -0.96
N VAL A 20 2.20 5.21 -2.07
CA VAL A 20 2.75 5.41 -3.41
C VAL A 20 2.74 6.91 -3.74
N THR A 21 3.84 7.43 -4.29
CA THR A 21 3.90 8.84 -4.66
C THR A 21 2.99 9.13 -5.86
N LEU A 22 2.47 10.36 -5.95
CA LEU A 22 1.63 10.77 -7.10
C LEU A 22 2.35 10.58 -8.44
N LYS A 23 3.67 10.80 -8.47
CA LYS A 23 4.50 10.57 -9.65
C LYS A 23 4.62 9.10 -10.00
N ALA A 24 4.80 8.22 -9.02
CA ALA A 24 4.82 6.78 -9.23
C ALA A 24 3.47 6.29 -9.79
N LYS A 25 2.35 6.71 -9.18
CA LYS A 25 1.00 6.37 -9.67
C LYS A 25 0.79 6.76 -11.13
N ARG A 26 1.06 8.02 -11.48
CA ARG A 26 0.94 8.53 -12.86
C ARG A 26 1.80 7.71 -13.84
N LEU A 27 3.03 7.36 -13.44
CA LEU A 27 3.91 6.57 -14.31
C LEU A 27 3.42 5.14 -14.50
N ILE A 28 2.83 4.51 -13.47
CA ILE A 28 2.20 3.20 -13.58
C ILE A 28 1.03 3.25 -14.58
N GLU A 29 0.17 4.27 -14.50
CA GLU A 29 -0.96 4.46 -15.41
C GLU A 29 -0.52 4.67 -16.87
N GLU A 30 0.61 5.33 -17.08
CA GLU A 30 1.14 5.66 -18.41
C GLU A 30 2.10 4.58 -19.01
N ALA A 31 2.49 3.57 -18.23
CA ALA A 31 3.56 2.63 -18.58
C ALA A 31 3.18 1.74 -19.76
N ASP A 32 4.10 1.56 -20.72
CA ASP A 32 3.93 0.53 -21.75
C ASP A 32 4.34 -0.84 -21.21
N ILE A 33 5.36 -0.87 -20.35
CA ILE A 33 5.87 -2.09 -19.71
C ILE A 33 6.16 -1.82 -18.23
N ILE A 34 5.69 -2.71 -17.36
CA ILE A 34 6.01 -2.71 -15.93
C ILE A 34 6.86 -3.93 -15.60
N ILE A 35 8.01 -3.73 -14.97
CA ILE A 35 8.87 -4.78 -14.44
C ILE A 35 8.86 -4.67 -12.91
N TYR A 36 8.40 -5.69 -12.21
CA TYR A 36 8.25 -5.65 -10.75
C TYR A 36 8.80 -6.92 -10.06
N ASP A 37 8.98 -6.85 -8.75
CA ASP A 37 9.45 -7.96 -7.92
C ASP A 37 8.54 -8.21 -6.71
N ARG A 38 8.90 -9.22 -5.92
CA ARG A 38 8.08 -9.78 -4.83
C ARG A 38 7.59 -8.76 -3.79
N LEU A 39 8.32 -7.66 -3.56
CA LEU A 39 7.99 -6.73 -2.48
C LEU A 39 7.01 -5.63 -2.89
N VAL A 40 6.61 -5.57 -4.15
CA VAL A 40 5.61 -4.63 -4.65
C VAL A 40 4.22 -5.17 -4.32
N ASN A 41 3.34 -4.33 -3.77
CA ASN A 41 1.92 -4.68 -3.61
C ASN A 41 1.27 -4.77 -5.00
N GLU A 42 0.78 -5.95 -5.38
CA GLU A 42 0.19 -6.19 -6.71
C GLU A 42 -1.07 -5.36 -6.98
N GLU A 43 -1.75 -4.86 -5.95
CA GLU A 43 -2.93 -3.98 -6.11
C GLU A 43 -2.62 -2.72 -6.93
N ILE A 44 -1.40 -2.18 -6.80
CA ILE A 44 -1.00 -0.98 -7.55
C ILE A 44 -0.86 -1.27 -9.05
N LEU A 45 -0.70 -2.53 -9.44
CA LEU A 45 -0.62 -2.95 -10.84
C LEU A 45 -1.97 -2.82 -11.54
N ASN A 46 -3.08 -2.80 -10.80
CA ASN A 46 -4.42 -2.56 -11.35
C ASN A 46 -4.60 -1.14 -11.90
N TRP A 47 -3.68 -0.20 -11.59
CA TRP A 47 -3.69 1.13 -12.18
C TRP A 47 -3.10 1.16 -13.60
N ALA A 48 -2.40 0.11 -14.00
CA ALA A 48 -1.83 0.03 -15.34
C ALA A 48 -2.95 0.00 -16.41
N LYS A 49 -2.70 0.66 -17.54
CA LYS A 49 -3.57 0.59 -18.72
C LYS A 49 -3.66 -0.84 -19.26
N ALA A 50 -4.78 -1.18 -19.91
CA ALA A 50 -5.08 -2.55 -20.33
C ALA A 50 -4.03 -3.16 -21.28
N GLU A 51 -3.39 -2.33 -22.11
CA GLU A 51 -2.33 -2.76 -23.03
C GLU A 51 -0.94 -2.85 -22.40
N CYS A 52 -0.79 -2.48 -21.12
CA CYS A 52 0.49 -2.53 -20.42
C CYS A 52 0.97 -3.97 -20.24
N LYS A 53 2.21 -4.26 -20.64
CA LYS A 53 2.83 -5.56 -20.38
C LYS A 53 3.44 -5.58 -18.98
N ILE A 54 2.91 -6.44 -18.11
CA ILE A 54 3.39 -6.60 -16.74
C ILE A 54 4.29 -7.84 -16.64
N ILE A 55 5.50 -7.66 -16.13
CA ILE A 55 6.55 -8.69 -16.06
C ILE A 55 7.00 -8.86 -14.61
N TYR A 56 6.68 -10.01 -14.02
CA TYR A 56 7.18 -10.40 -12.69
C TYR A 56 8.60 -10.96 -12.79
N MET A 57 9.54 -10.38 -12.04
CA MET A 57 10.93 -10.84 -11.96
C MET A 57 11.41 -11.04 -10.51
N GLY A 58 10.49 -11.20 -9.55
CA GLY A 58 10.84 -11.66 -8.20
C GLY A 58 11.27 -13.12 -8.18
N LYS A 59 11.87 -13.56 -7.06
CA LYS A 59 12.16 -14.97 -6.81
C LYS A 59 10.84 -15.70 -6.50
N ARG A 60 10.54 -16.78 -7.20
CA ARG A 60 9.37 -17.64 -6.89
C ARG A 60 9.74 -18.65 -5.81
N ASP A 61 8.76 -19.06 -5.01
CA ASP A 61 8.98 -20.09 -4.00
C ASP A 61 9.43 -21.39 -4.68
N GLY A 62 10.55 -21.97 -4.22
CA GLY A 62 11.16 -23.17 -4.81
C GLY A 62 12.21 -22.93 -5.91
N GLU A 63 12.44 -21.69 -6.36
CA GLU A 63 13.49 -21.40 -7.34
C GLU A 63 14.91 -21.42 -6.74
N SER A 64 15.80 -22.23 -7.32
CA SER A 64 17.22 -22.30 -6.98
C SER A 64 18.08 -21.29 -7.75
N ILE A 65 17.54 -20.10 -8.06
CA ILE A 65 18.27 -19.03 -8.75
C ILE A 65 18.93 -18.12 -7.70
N SER A 66 20.20 -17.77 -7.93
CA SER A 66 20.92 -16.82 -7.08
C SER A 66 20.40 -15.38 -7.26
N SER A 67 20.54 -14.55 -6.23
CA SER A 67 20.17 -13.12 -6.30
C SER A 67 20.91 -12.38 -7.43
N GLN A 68 22.15 -12.78 -7.74
CA GLN A 68 22.91 -12.16 -8.83
C GLN A 68 22.39 -12.56 -10.21
N GLN A 69 22.06 -13.83 -10.44
CA GLN A 69 21.47 -14.27 -11.70
C GLN A 69 20.14 -13.54 -11.96
N ARG A 70 19.29 -13.43 -10.94
CA ARG A 70 18.03 -12.69 -11.04
C ARG A 70 18.24 -11.23 -11.42
N GLN A 71 19.21 -10.57 -10.82
CA GLN A 71 19.52 -9.18 -11.18
C GLN A 71 20.00 -9.05 -12.63
N ASN A 72 20.81 -10.00 -13.12
CA ASN A 72 21.26 -9.98 -14.50
C ASN A 72 20.07 -10.10 -15.47
N GLU A 73 19.09 -10.97 -15.17
CA GLU A 73 17.87 -11.11 -15.98
C GLU A 73 17.00 -9.84 -15.96
N ILE A 74 16.87 -9.19 -14.80
CA ILE A 74 16.20 -7.89 -14.67
C ILE A 74 16.89 -6.83 -15.53
N ASN A 75 18.23 -6.75 -15.44
CA ASN A 75 19.02 -5.81 -16.22
C ASN A 75 18.86 -6.07 -17.73
N SER A 76 18.88 -7.32 -18.16
CA SER A 76 18.63 -7.69 -19.55
C SER A 76 17.23 -7.30 -20.01
N ALA A 77 16.20 -7.48 -19.17
CA ALA A 77 14.84 -7.05 -19.50
C ALA A 77 14.74 -5.52 -19.63
N ILE A 78 15.36 -4.76 -18.71
CA ILE A 78 15.41 -3.30 -18.79
C ILE A 78 16.05 -2.85 -20.11
N VAL A 79 17.17 -3.45 -20.52
CA VAL A 79 17.85 -3.11 -21.78
C VAL A 79 17.02 -3.51 -23.00
N ALA A 80 16.40 -4.70 -22.97
CA ALA A 80 15.60 -5.21 -24.07
C ALA A 80 14.39 -4.33 -24.39
N TYR A 81 13.77 -3.72 -23.36
CA TYR A 81 12.56 -2.92 -23.52
C TYR A 81 12.80 -1.40 -23.50
N GLY A 82 13.85 -0.93 -22.81
CA GLY A 82 14.07 0.49 -22.54
C GLY A 82 14.37 1.36 -23.76
N ARG A 83 14.65 0.74 -24.91
CA ARG A 83 14.87 1.46 -26.18
C ARG A 83 13.57 1.84 -26.89
N ASP A 84 12.56 0.96 -26.78
CA ASP A 84 11.36 1.03 -27.62
C ASP A 84 10.09 1.34 -26.83
N TYR A 85 10.14 1.25 -25.49
CA TYR A 85 8.97 1.39 -24.63
C TYR A 85 9.20 2.32 -23.45
N LYS A 86 8.13 2.94 -22.94
CA LYS A 86 8.15 3.53 -21.59
C LYS A 86 8.13 2.39 -20.57
N VAL A 87 9.28 2.11 -19.96
CA VAL A 87 9.44 1.04 -18.97
C VAL A 87 9.36 1.63 -17.57
N VAL A 88 8.54 1.02 -16.71
CA VAL A 88 8.51 1.31 -15.28
C VAL A 88 9.06 0.09 -14.52
N ARG A 89 10.24 0.24 -13.94
CA ARG A 89 10.83 -0.72 -13.00
C ARG A 89 10.33 -0.40 -11.59
N LEU A 90 9.29 -1.09 -11.14
CA LEU A 90 8.74 -0.97 -9.79
C LEU A 90 9.59 -1.75 -8.79
N LYS A 91 9.95 -1.10 -7.68
CA LYS A 91 10.76 -1.66 -6.60
C LYS A 91 10.09 -1.40 -5.26
N GLY A 92 10.01 -2.41 -4.40
CA GLY A 92 9.48 -2.22 -3.05
C GLY A 92 10.29 -1.19 -2.25
N GLY A 93 9.61 -0.33 -1.51
CA GLY A 93 10.21 0.77 -0.75
C GLY A 93 10.75 1.87 -1.67
N ASP A 94 12.06 2.12 -1.57
CA ASP A 94 12.78 3.13 -2.34
C ASP A 94 13.85 2.48 -3.24
N PRO A 95 14.04 2.93 -4.49
CA PRO A 95 15.01 2.33 -5.41
C PRO A 95 16.46 2.30 -4.92
N PHE A 96 16.88 3.32 -4.17
CA PHE A 96 18.27 3.54 -3.78
C PHE A 96 18.59 3.12 -2.34
N ILE A 97 17.57 2.80 -1.53
CA ILE A 97 17.78 2.24 -0.19
C ILE A 97 17.80 0.71 -0.26
N PHE A 98 19.01 0.15 -0.38
CA PHE A 98 19.26 -1.30 -0.48
C PHE A 98 18.48 -2.04 -1.59
N GLY A 99 17.90 -1.30 -2.54
CA GLY A 99 17.08 -1.84 -3.62
C GLY A 99 17.87 -2.22 -4.88
N ARG A 100 19.17 -1.95 -4.95
CA ARG A 100 20.00 -2.11 -6.17
C ARG A 100 19.60 -1.21 -7.35
N GLY A 101 18.79 -0.17 -7.14
CA GLY A 101 18.39 0.76 -8.20
C GLY A 101 19.58 1.48 -8.85
N GLY A 102 20.67 1.69 -8.11
CA GLY A 102 21.89 2.27 -8.67
C GLY A 102 22.57 1.35 -9.70
N GLU A 103 22.54 0.03 -9.50
CA GLU A 103 23.06 -0.93 -10.49
C GLU A 103 22.20 -0.90 -11.76
N GLU A 104 20.88 -0.87 -11.60
CA GLU A 104 19.93 -0.79 -12.72
C GLU A 104 20.10 0.53 -13.51
N ALA A 105 20.31 1.66 -12.83
CA ALA A 105 20.61 2.95 -13.44
C ALA A 105 21.92 2.95 -14.25
N LEU A 106 22.99 2.36 -13.70
CA LEU A 106 24.27 2.23 -14.39
C LEU A 106 24.16 1.39 -15.67
N ILE A 107 23.29 0.37 -15.68
CA ILE A 107 23.02 -0.43 -16.88
C ILE A 107 22.31 0.39 -17.96
N CYS A 108 21.33 1.22 -17.58
CA CYS A 108 20.69 2.15 -18.51
C CYS A 108 21.72 3.08 -19.15
N GLU A 109 22.57 3.71 -18.33
CA GLU A 109 23.63 4.60 -18.78
C GLU A 109 24.60 3.90 -19.75
N ALA A 110 25.12 2.73 -19.36
CA ALA A 110 26.03 1.93 -20.18
C ALA A 110 25.39 1.48 -21.52
N SER A 111 24.06 1.41 -21.59
CA SER A 111 23.30 1.02 -22.78
C SER A 111 22.76 2.21 -23.58
N SER A 112 23.12 3.44 -23.19
CA SER A 112 22.61 4.71 -23.75
C SER A 112 21.08 4.83 -23.70
N ILE A 113 20.46 4.25 -22.67
CA ILE A 113 19.02 4.32 -22.41
C ILE A 113 18.78 5.44 -21.40
N LYS A 114 17.92 6.40 -21.75
CA LYS A 114 17.52 7.45 -20.80
C LYS A 114 16.77 6.83 -19.63
N PHE A 115 17.12 7.24 -18.42
CA PHE A 115 16.43 6.80 -17.23
C PHE A 115 16.10 7.95 -16.29
N GLU A 116 15.12 7.72 -15.43
CA GLU A 116 14.75 8.63 -14.37
C GLU A 116 14.44 7.83 -13.10
N VAL A 117 14.87 8.34 -11.95
CA VAL A 117 14.61 7.70 -10.65
C VAL A 117 13.49 8.45 -9.94
N VAL A 118 12.48 7.71 -9.48
CA VAL A 118 11.38 8.24 -8.68
C VAL A 118 11.47 7.65 -7.28
N PRO A 119 11.83 8.46 -6.28
CA PRO A 119 11.89 8.01 -4.89
C PRO A 119 10.57 7.45 -4.38
N GLY A 120 10.66 6.52 -3.44
CA GLY A 120 9.52 5.93 -2.75
C GLY A 120 9.65 6.03 -1.23
N ILE A 121 8.55 5.80 -0.52
CA ILE A 121 8.60 5.74 0.94
C ILE A 121 9.28 4.43 1.36
N SER A 122 10.46 4.51 1.96
CA SER A 122 11.20 3.31 2.37
C SER A 122 10.64 2.68 3.64
N SER A 123 10.72 1.34 3.71
CA SER A 123 10.24 0.55 4.84
C SER A 123 11.01 0.81 6.14
N PHE A 124 12.27 1.28 6.06
CA PHE A 124 13.05 1.64 7.26
C PHE A 124 12.38 2.75 8.08
N TYR A 125 11.62 3.63 7.43
CA TYR A 125 10.90 4.74 8.07
C TYR A 125 9.44 4.39 8.28
N ALA A 126 8.76 3.91 7.22
CA ALA A 126 7.32 3.71 7.29
C ALA A 126 6.90 2.59 8.24
N ALA A 127 7.63 1.46 8.29
CA ALA A 127 7.26 0.38 9.18
C ALA A 127 7.34 0.81 10.67
N PRO A 128 8.41 1.47 11.15
CA PRO A 128 8.42 2.05 12.50
C PRO A 128 7.31 3.09 12.73
N ALA A 129 7.07 4.00 11.78
CA ALA A 129 6.03 5.01 11.91
C ALA A 129 4.62 4.38 12.09
N TYR A 130 4.31 3.33 11.34
CA TYR A 130 3.04 2.58 11.47
C TYR A 130 3.03 1.70 12.73
N ALA A 131 4.18 1.29 13.26
CA ALA A 131 4.28 0.66 14.56
C ALA A 131 4.21 1.66 15.72
N GLY A 132 4.07 2.97 15.49
CA GLY A 132 4.11 3.98 16.56
C GLY A 132 5.50 4.15 17.17
N ILE A 133 6.55 3.90 16.40
CA ILE A 133 7.94 4.06 16.81
C ILE A 133 8.55 5.15 15.92
N PRO A 134 8.68 6.40 16.40
CA PRO A 134 9.44 7.39 15.65
C PRO A 134 10.90 6.95 15.58
N ILE A 135 11.60 7.23 14.46
CA ILE A 135 13.03 6.89 14.32
C ILE A 135 13.94 7.92 15.00
N THR A 136 13.42 9.12 15.25
CA THR A 136 14.09 10.20 15.98
C THR A 136 13.14 10.80 17.00
N HIS A 137 13.69 11.21 18.14
CA HIS A 137 12.94 11.91 19.17
C HIS A 137 13.92 12.65 20.08
N ARG A 138 13.63 13.91 20.41
CA ARG A 138 14.56 14.83 21.10
C ARG A 138 15.13 14.27 22.41
N GLU A 139 14.33 13.51 23.14
CA GLU A 139 14.74 12.89 24.42
C GLU A 139 15.52 11.57 24.26
N TYR A 140 15.50 10.94 23.08
CA TYR A 140 16.05 9.59 22.89
C TYR A 140 17.28 9.58 21.95
N ASN A 141 17.27 10.33 20.86
CA ASN A 141 18.42 10.36 19.94
C ASN A 141 18.48 11.65 19.09
N SER A 142 19.70 11.98 18.65
CA SER A 142 19.98 12.98 17.61
C SER A 142 20.59 12.36 16.35
N VAL A 143 20.90 11.06 16.39
CA VAL A 143 21.53 10.28 15.32
C VAL A 143 20.95 8.87 15.33
N PHE A 144 20.74 8.31 14.15
CA PHE A 144 20.36 6.92 13.94
C PHE A 144 21.14 6.33 12.77
N ALA A 145 21.18 5.01 12.67
CA ALA A 145 21.81 4.30 11.56
C ALA A 145 20.82 3.34 10.90
N VAL A 146 20.93 3.19 9.58
CA VAL A 146 20.15 2.22 8.80
C VAL A 146 21.12 1.23 8.16
N LEU A 147 20.93 -0.05 8.45
CA LEU A 147 21.82 -1.14 8.03
C LEU A 147 21.06 -2.18 7.21
N THR A 148 21.80 -2.89 6.36
CA THR A 148 21.35 -4.15 5.75
C THR A 148 21.86 -5.32 6.60
N GLY A 149 21.02 -6.34 6.81
CA GLY A 149 21.45 -7.59 7.43
C GLY A 149 22.32 -8.46 6.54
N HIS A 150 22.34 -8.19 5.23
CA HIS A 150 23.20 -8.86 4.26
C HIS A 150 24.27 -7.86 3.80
N GLU A 151 25.45 -7.91 4.44
CA GLU A 151 26.61 -7.15 3.98
C GLU A 151 27.11 -7.69 2.63
N SER A 152 27.47 -6.80 1.72
CA SER A 152 28.14 -7.19 0.48
C SER A 152 29.57 -7.60 0.79
N ILE A 153 29.95 -8.83 0.41
CA ILE A 153 31.33 -9.34 0.52
C ILE A 153 32.33 -8.45 -0.24
N LYS A 154 31.86 -7.65 -1.21
CA LYS A 154 32.68 -6.77 -2.05
C LYS A 154 32.76 -5.31 -1.55
N ALA A 155 32.00 -4.93 -0.51
CA ALA A 155 32.07 -3.58 0.02
C ALA A 155 33.43 -3.36 0.70
N LYS A 156 34.17 -2.33 0.26
CA LYS A 156 35.52 -2.01 0.78
C LYS A 156 35.54 -1.57 2.26
N ALA A 157 34.38 -1.30 2.86
CA ALA A 157 34.26 -0.90 4.25
C ALA A 157 33.23 -1.81 4.95
N ALA A 158 33.72 -2.65 5.86
CA ALA A 158 32.87 -3.39 6.80
C ALA A 158 32.20 -2.41 7.79
N ILE A 159 31.03 -2.77 8.32
CA ILE A 159 30.34 -1.95 9.32
C ILE A 159 31.23 -1.81 10.56
N ASN A 160 31.49 -0.57 10.98
CA ASN A 160 32.15 -0.31 12.27
C ASN A 160 31.14 -0.42 13.41
N TRP A 161 30.93 -1.66 13.88
CA TRP A 161 29.92 -1.99 14.88
C TRP A 161 30.03 -1.20 16.19
N SER A 162 31.24 -0.85 16.63
CA SER A 162 31.45 -0.09 17.88
C SER A 162 31.10 1.40 17.75
N ALA A 163 31.05 1.94 16.52
CA ALA A 163 30.72 3.34 16.26
C ALA A 163 29.23 3.57 15.93
N LEU A 164 28.41 2.52 15.92
CA LEU A 164 26.99 2.66 15.62
C LEU A 164 26.26 3.48 16.71
N PRO A 165 25.28 4.32 16.35
CA PRO A 165 24.46 5.06 17.31
C PRO A 165 23.51 4.14 18.09
N GLU A 166 22.84 4.67 19.10
CA GLU A 166 21.90 3.89 19.92
C GLU A 166 20.69 3.39 19.14
N THR A 167 20.13 4.22 18.26
CA THR A 167 19.01 3.82 17.43
C THR A 167 19.49 3.25 16.11
N ILE A 168 19.23 1.97 15.87
CA ILE A 168 19.65 1.24 14.69
C ILE A 168 18.42 0.62 14.04
N ILE A 169 18.25 0.83 12.74
CA ILE A 169 17.24 0.17 11.92
C ILE A 169 17.92 -0.85 11.02
N ILE A 170 17.45 -2.10 11.01
CA ILE A 170 18.01 -3.18 10.19
C ILE A 170 16.96 -3.65 9.20
N LEU A 171 17.26 -3.52 7.90
CA LEU A 171 16.51 -4.13 6.82
C LEU A 171 17.12 -5.48 6.44
N MET A 172 16.31 -6.38 5.87
CA MET A 172 16.78 -7.70 5.39
C MET A 172 17.55 -8.49 6.47
N GLY A 173 17.19 -8.28 7.74
CA GLY A 173 17.88 -8.86 8.89
C GLY A 173 17.34 -10.21 9.34
N ALA A 174 16.18 -10.65 8.84
CA ALA A 174 15.45 -11.79 9.42
C ALA A 174 16.31 -13.06 9.62
N SER A 175 17.12 -13.44 8.63
CA SER A 175 18.01 -14.61 8.70
C SER A 175 19.35 -14.35 9.43
N LYS A 176 19.66 -13.09 9.75
CA LYS A 176 20.95 -12.64 10.27
C LYS A 176 20.88 -11.91 11.60
N ILE A 177 19.67 -11.67 12.12
CA ILE A 177 19.45 -10.84 13.30
C ILE A 177 20.10 -11.42 14.55
N GLN A 178 20.16 -12.75 14.67
CA GLN A 178 20.86 -13.42 15.77
C GLN A 178 22.35 -13.07 15.77
N GLU A 179 23.02 -13.26 14.63
CA GLU A 179 24.45 -12.94 14.43
C GLU A 179 24.71 -11.44 14.67
N ILE A 180 23.85 -10.56 14.15
CA ILE A 180 23.96 -9.11 14.32
C ILE A 180 23.82 -8.72 15.80
N SER A 181 22.86 -9.32 16.51
CA SER A 181 22.63 -9.05 17.92
C SER A 181 23.81 -9.49 18.78
N GLN A 182 24.41 -10.65 18.49
CA GLN A 182 25.63 -11.13 19.13
C GLN A 182 26.81 -10.17 18.89
N LYS A 183 27.00 -9.67 17.66
CA LYS A 183 28.04 -8.67 17.35
C LYS A 183 27.85 -7.38 18.14
N LEU A 184 26.63 -6.85 18.19
CA LEU A 184 26.31 -5.65 18.96
C LEU A 184 26.60 -5.83 20.46
N ILE A 185 26.21 -6.96 21.05
CA ILE A 185 26.51 -7.26 22.47
C ILE A 185 28.02 -7.38 22.69
N LYS A 186 28.75 -8.04 21.78
CA LYS A 186 30.21 -8.20 21.88
C LYS A 186 30.94 -6.86 21.88
N VAL A 187 30.45 -5.85 21.16
CA VAL A 187 31.03 -4.49 21.17
C VAL A 187 30.49 -3.60 22.31
N GLY A 188 29.79 -4.17 23.29
CA GLY A 188 29.38 -3.49 24.53
C GLY A 188 27.93 -3.04 24.59
N ARG A 189 27.06 -3.38 23.62
CA ARG A 189 25.62 -3.08 23.73
C ARG A 189 24.98 -3.95 24.82
N ASN A 190 24.12 -3.34 25.64
CA ASN A 190 23.45 -4.04 26.72
C ASN A 190 22.45 -5.07 26.15
N LYS A 191 22.44 -6.29 26.72
CA LYS A 191 21.48 -7.33 26.37
C LYS A 191 20.03 -6.90 26.60
N SER A 192 19.77 -5.99 27.56
CA SER A 192 18.45 -5.46 27.84
C SER A 192 18.01 -4.35 26.88
N THR A 193 18.84 -3.94 25.91
CA THR A 193 18.46 -2.92 24.93
C THR A 193 17.18 -3.38 24.20
N PRO A 194 16.11 -2.57 24.22
CA PRO A 194 14.83 -2.99 23.66
C PRO A 194 14.87 -2.97 22.13
N VAL A 195 14.12 -3.87 21.54
CA VAL A 195 14.03 -4.08 20.09
C VAL A 195 12.58 -4.27 19.68
N ALA A 196 12.18 -3.65 18.57
CA ALA A 196 10.93 -3.94 17.90
C ALA A 196 11.21 -4.67 16.58
N ALA A 197 10.62 -5.86 16.41
CA ALA A 197 10.59 -6.58 15.15
C ALA A 197 9.23 -6.36 14.48
N ILE A 198 9.22 -5.64 13.36
CA ILE A 198 8.01 -5.20 12.66
C ILE A 198 7.90 -5.99 11.35
N ASN A 199 7.01 -6.98 11.33
CA ASN A 199 6.75 -7.81 10.16
C ASN A 199 5.63 -7.19 9.32
N TRP A 200 5.76 -7.24 7.98
CA TRP A 200 4.76 -6.74 7.03
C TRP A 200 4.24 -5.31 7.33
N GLY A 201 5.16 -4.41 7.68
CA GLY A 201 4.86 -3.01 8.03
C GLY A 201 3.96 -2.32 7.00
N THR A 202 3.07 -1.47 7.50
CA THR A 202 2.03 -0.71 6.76
C THR A 202 0.92 -1.55 6.11
N THR A 203 0.92 -2.87 6.23
CA THR A 203 -0.12 -3.72 5.66
C THR A 203 -1.06 -4.27 6.74
N LEU A 204 -2.19 -4.86 6.34
CA LEU A 204 -3.10 -5.54 7.28
C LEU A 204 -2.47 -6.77 7.95
N LYS A 205 -1.35 -7.27 7.41
CA LYS A 205 -0.56 -8.35 8.00
C LYS A 205 0.47 -7.84 9.02
N GLN A 206 0.49 -6.52 9.30
CA GLN A 206 1.48 -5.95 10.20
C GLN A 206 1.42 -6.63 11.58
N ASN A 207 2.60 -7.03 12.04
CA ASN A 207 2.77 -7.60 13.36
C ASN A 207 4.06 -7.10 14.01
N THR A 208 3.92 -6.35 15.10
CA THR A 208 5.05 -5.83 15.88
C THR A 208 5.28 -6.68 17.11
N LYS A 209 6.48 -7.25 17.22
CA LYS A 209 6.94 -8.00 18.41
C LYS A 209 8.01 -7.19 19.13
N LEU A 210 7.71 -6.77 20.36
CA LEU A 210 8.70 -6.18 21.26
C LEU A 210 9.54 -7.29 21.91
N THR A 211 10.84 -7.06 21.99
CA THR A 211 11.82 -7.99 22.54
C THR A 211 13.07 -7.22 22.99
N THR A 212 14.18 -7.92 23.27
CA THR A 212 15.46 -7.31 23.61
C THR A 212 16.58 -7.87 22.76
N LEU A 213 17.72 -7.18 22.75
CA LEU A 213 18.92 -7.60 22.03
C LEU A 213 19.43 -8.97 22.50
N GLY A 214 19.34 -9.25 23.80
CA GLY A 214 19.70 -10.54 24.39
C GLY A 214 18.86 -11.69 23.87
N VAL A 215 17.54 -11.51 23.82
CA VAL A 215 16.61 -12.53 23.30
C VAL A 215 16.87 -12.80 21.81
N LEU A 216 17.13 -11.76 21.02
CA LEU A 216 17.49 -11.94 19.61
C LEU A 216 18.82 -12.69 19.44
N ALA A 217 19.80 -12.45 20.31
CA ALA A 217 21.10 -13.13 20.27
C ALA A 217 21.03 -14.62 20.63
N GLU A 218 20.06 -15.01 21.47
CA GLU A 218 19.78 -16.41 21.81
C GLU A 218 18.99 -17.13 20.71
N GLY A 219 18.19 -16.39 19.94
CA GLY A 219 17.42 -16.92 18.82
C GLY A 219 15.92 -16.77 19.08
N LEU A 220 15.28 -15.87 18.34
CA LEU A 220 13.85 -15.61 18.45
C LEU A 220 13.08 -16.31 17.32
N GLU A 221 12.20 -17.23 17.70
CA GLU A 221 11.32 -17.90 16.75
C GLU A 221 10.25 -16.96 16.16
N GLY A 222 9.73 -17.36 14.99
CA GLY A 222 8.63 -16.67 14.31
C GLY A 222 9.04 -15.40 13.56
N ILE A 223 10.34 -15.18 13.35
CA ILE A 223 10.83 -14.08 12.52
C ILE A 223 10.81 -14.51 11.06
N THR A 224 9.86 -13.97 10.29
CA THR A 224 9.74 -14.23 8.84
C THR A 224 10.00 -12.96 8.03
N PRO A 225 10.64 -13.03 6.85
CA PRO A 225 10.71 -11.90 5.93
C PRO A 225 9.32 -11.53 5.35
N PRO A 226 9.06 -10.25 5.05
CA PRO A 226 9.89 -9.07 5.34
C PRO A 226 9.70 -8.60 6.79
N THR A 227 10.80 -8.39 7.52
CA THR A 227 10.79 -7.85 8.88
C THR A 227 11.84 -6.75 9.01
N ILE A 228 11.43 -5.62 9.58
CA ILE A 228 12.30 -4.50 9.96
C ILE A 228 12.56 -4.59 11.46
N PHE A 229 13.82 -4.44 11.86
CA PHE A 229 14.18 -4.34 13.27
C PHE A 229 14.54 -2.91 13.62
N VAL A 230 14.00 -2.41 14.72
CA VAL A 230 14.42 -1.16 15.34
C VAL A 230 15.02 -1.50 16.68
N ILE A 231 16.30 -1.22 16.89
CA ILE A 231 17.04 -1.43 18.14
C ILE A 231 17.19 -0.07 18.81
N GLY A 232 16.90 0.01 20.10
CA GLY A 232 17.09 1.21 20.92
C GLY A 232 15.88 1.57 21.77
N VAL A 233 16.09 2.38 22.81
CA VAL A 233 15.07 2.80 23.79
C VAL A 233 13.83 3.45 23.18
N ILE A 234 13.95 4.03 21.99
CA ILE A 234 12.85 4.67 21.26
C ILE A 234 11.69 3.70 20.94
N THR A 235 11.99 2.40 20.89
CA THR A 235 10.99 1.33 20.67
C THR A 235 9.94 1.26 21.78
N ASN A 236 10.25 1.73 23.00
CA ASN A 236 9.30 1.77 24.12
C ASN A 236 8.07 2.65 23.83
N LEU A 237 8.18 3.62 22.91
CA LEU A 237 7.08 4.47 22.49
C LEU A 237 5.94 3.71 21.80
N HIS A 238 6.22 2.51 21.24
CA HIS A 238 5.20 1.63 20.66
C HIS A 238 4.00 1.43 21.60
N SER A 239 4.26 1.20 22.90
CA SER A 239 3.22 0.97 23.91
C SER A 239 2.21 2.12 24.01
N LYS A 240 2.62 3.35 23.71
CA LYS A 240 1.78 4.55 23.76
C LYS A 240 1.20 4.89 22.40
N LEU A 241 2.03 4.80 21.35
CA LEU A 241 1.76 5.36 20.03
C LEU A 241 1.34 4.33 18.97
N ASN A 242 1.18 3.04 19.29
CA ASN A 242 0.72 2.02 18.33
C ASN A 242 -0.72 2.28 17.85
N TRP A 243 -0.88 3.25 16.95
CA TRP A 243 -2.16 3.71 16.43
C TRP A 243 -2.69 2.76 15.36
N PHE A 244 -1.81 2.21 14.52
CA PHE A 244 -2.20 1.43 13.36
C PHE A 244 -2.70 0.03 13.74
N GLU A 245 -1.96 -0.75 14.51
CA GLU A 245 -2.41 -2.10 14.90
C GLU A 245 -3.63 -2.04 15.82
N ARG A 246 -3.79 -0.96 16.61
CA ARG A 246 -5.03 -0.68 17.33
C ARG A 246 -6.20 -0.44 16.36
N LYS A 247 -5.99 0.36 15.31
CA LYS A 247 -6.98 0.65 14.25
C LYS A 247 -7.40 -0.61 13.49
N ILE A 248 -6.46 -1.50 13.15
CA ILE A 248 -6.73 -2.69 12.34
C ILE A 248 -6.99 -3.97 13.14
N LYS A 249 -7.02 -3.91 14.48
CA LYS A 249 -7.10 -5.09 15.37
C LYS A 249 -8.21 -6.10 14.99
N ASN A 250 -9.39 -5.60 14.65
CA ASN A 250 -10.55 -6.46 14.31
C ASN A 250 -10.57 -6.94 12.86
N LEU A 251 -9.62 -6.45 12.05
CA LEU A 251 -9.52 -6.62 10.60
C LEU A 251 -8.26 -7.39 10.18
N LYS A 252 -7.33 -7.58 11.12
CA LYS A 252 -6.08 -8.32 10.91
C LYS A 252 -6.35 -9.70 10.31
N ASP A 253 -5.59 -10.03 9.26
CA ASP A 253 -5.64 -11.31 8.52
C ASP A 253 -7.00 -11.65 7.88
N LYS A 254 -7.93 -10.69 7.76
CA LYS A 254 -9.24 -10.89 7.12
C LYS A 254 -9.23 -10.40 5.68
N ARG A 255 -9.95 -11.12 4.81
CA ARG A 255 -10.34 -10.62 3.48
C ARG A 255 -11.77 -10.10 3.56
N ILE A 256 -11.99 -8.87 3.11
CA ILE A 256 -13.31 -8.25 3.11
C ILE A 256 -13.90 -8.35 1.70
N VAL A 257 -15.12 -8.85 1.60
CA VAL A 257 -15.88 -8.91 0.36
C VAL A 257 -17.07 -7.96 0.48
N ILE A 258 -17.26 -7.07 -0.50
CA ILE A 258 -18.48 -6.27 -0.59
C ILE A 258 -19.41 -6.91 -1.63
N ALA A 259 -20.52 -7.45 -1.17
CA ALA A 259 -21.55 -8.10 -2.01
C ALA A 259 -22.71 -7.17 -2.41
N ARG A 260 -22.53 -5.84 -2.32
CA ARG A 260 -23.59 -4.85 -2.61
C ARG A 260 -23.72 -4.58 -4.11
N ALA A 261 -24.89 -4.09 -4.52
CA ALA A 261 -25.13 -3.65 -5.89
C ALA A 261 -24.11 -2.59 -6.34
N LYS A 262 -23.77 -2.57 -7.64
CA LYS A 262 -22.79 -1.64 -8.26
C LYS A 262 -22.92 -0.19 -7.77
N ASN A 263 -24.15 0.31 -7.67
CA ASN A 263 -24.43 1.70 -7.32
C ASN A 263 -24.08 2.07 -5.86
N HIS A 264 -23.84 1.08 -4.99
CA HIS A 264 -23.46 1.27 -3.58
C HIS A 264 -22.06 0.72 -3.23
N LEU A 265 -21.32 0.23 -4.23
CA LEU A 265 -19.98 -0.29 -4.03
C LEU A 265 -19.02 0.82 -3.62
N LYS A 266 -19.09 1.97 -4.29
CA LYS A 266 -18.16 3.09 -4.06
C LYS A 266 -18.13 3.59 -2.62
N GLU A 267 -19.31 3.82 -2.00
CA GLU A 267 -19.43 4.22 -0.58
C GLU A 267 -18.78 3.18 0.35
N SER A 268 -18.97 1.89 0.04
CA SER A 268 -18.43 0.79 0.85
C SER A 268 -16.91 0.64 0.65
N GLU A 269 -16.44 0.80 -0.59
CA GLU A 269 -15.02 0.79 -0.94
C GLU A 269 -14.27 1.95 -0.28
N GLU A 270 -14.82 3.16 -0.32
CA GLU A 270 -14.26 4.35 0.36
C GLU A 270 -14.14 4.15 1.87
N LEU A 271 -15.15 3.55 2.50
CA LEU A 271 -15.11 3.24 3.92
C LEU A 271 -13.96 2.28 4.26
N PHE A 272 -13.78 1.20 3.49
CA PHE A 272 -12.71 0.24 3.74
C PHE A 272 -11.32 0.79 3.39
N LYS A 273 -11.22 1.62 2.35
CA LYS A 273 -9.99 2.36 2.01
C LYS A 273 -9.52 3.23 3.18
N ALA A 274 -10.44 3.89 3.90
CA ALA A 274 -10.10 4.64 5.11
C ALA A 274 -9.47 3.78 6.23
N TYR A 275 -9.62 2.46 6.17
CA TYR A 275 -8.97 1.48 7.06
C TYR A 275 -7.76 0.80 6.43
N HIS A 276 -7.26 1.27 5.29
CA HIS A 276 -6.17 0.66 4.53
C HIS A 276 -6.52 -0.77 4.09
N ILE A 277 -7.81 -0.99 3.78
CA ILE A 277 -8.33 -2.25 3.27
C ILE A 277 -8.84 -2.02 1.87
N GLU A 278 -8.33 -2.77 0.90
CA GLU A 278 -8.95 -2.89 -0.40
C GLU A 278 -9.91 -4.08 -0.39
N PRO A 279 -11.23 -3.83 -0.38
CA PRO A 279 -12.22 -4.91 -0.35
C PRO A 279 -12.36 -5.55 -1.74
N ILE A 280 -12.66 -6.85 -1.76
CA ILE A 280 -13.03 -7.55 -2.99
C ILE A 280 -14.46 -7.15 -3.35
N SER A 281 -14.57 -6.39 -4.43
CA SER A 281 -15.85 -5.98 -5.00
C SER A 281 -16.49 -7.17 -5.72
N MET A 282 -17.61 -7.68 -5.19
CA MET A 282 -18.37 -8.77 -5.79
C MET A 282 -19.84 -8.34 -5.94
N PRO A 283 -20.16 -7.48 -6.91
CA PRO A 283 -21.55 -7.10 -7.15
C PRO A 283 -22.36 -8.32 -7.57
N LEU A 284 -23.16 -8.86 -6.65
CA LEU A 284 -24.05 -9.99 -6.91
C LEU A 284 -25.38 -9.55 -7.53
N ILE A 285 -25.68 -8.25 -7.51
CA ILE A 285 -26.95 -7.69 -7.95
C ILE A 285 -26.68 -6.51 -8.89
N GLU A 286 -27.28 -6.56 -10.07
CA GLU A 286 -27.34 -5.46 -11.01
C GLU A 286 -28.77 -4.91 -11.06
N VAL A 287 -28.91 -3.60 -10.82
CA VAL A 287 -30.20 -2.93 -10.96
C VAL A 287 -30.36 -2.53 -12.41
N VAL A 288 -31.20 -3.26 -13.13
CA VAL A 288 -31.46 -2.98 -14.55
C VAL A 288 -32.72 -2.12 -14.70
N PRO A 289 -32.61 -0.95 -15.35
CA PRO A 289 -33.72 -0.15 -15.85
C PRO A 289 -34.80 -0.97 -16.58
N ARG A 290 -35.98 -1.17 -15.99
CA ARG A 290 -37.15 -1.61 -16.78
C ARG A 290 -37.82 -0.42 -17.46
N LYS A 291 -38.13 -0.55 -18.76
CA LYS A 291 -38.97 0.44 -19.45
C LYS A 291 -40.33 0.45 -18.77
N PHE A 292 -40.76 1.64 -18.36
CA PHE A 292 -42.10 1.89 -17.83
C PHE A 292 -42.53 3.29 -18.25
N GLU A 293 -43.82 3.43 -18.49
CA GLU A 293 -44.46 4.71 -18.72
C GLU A 293 -44.87 5.29 -17.37
N ILE A 294 -44.59 6.58 -17.18
CA ILE A 294 -45.07 7.29 -16.00
C ILE A 294 -46.50 7.72 -16.32
N PRO A 295 -47.50 7.28 -15.55
CA PRO A 295 -48.87 7.76 -15.75
C PRO A 295 -48.93 9.26 -15.43
N ARG A 296 -49.98 9.95 -15.88
CA ARG A 296 -50.15 11.37 -15.54
C ARG A 296 -50.25 11.49 -14.02
N LEU A 297 -49.28 12.19 -13.41
CA LEU A 297 -49.21 12.27 -11.96
C LEU A 297 -50.44 12.98 -11.37
N ASP A 298 -51.06 13.90 -12.12
CA ASP A 298 -52.31 14.58 -11.73
C ASP A 298 -53.51 13.63 -11.53
N ASP A 299 -53.45 12.40 -12.05
CA ASP A 299 -54.48 11.38 -11.84
C ASP A 299 -54.40 10.76 -10.42
N PHE A 300 -53.39 11.10 -9.62
CA PHE A 300 -53.13 10.51 -8.31
C PHE A 300 -53.13 11.54 -7.17
N ASN A 301 -53.71 11.19 -6.03
CA ASN A 301 -53.65 12.02 -4.82
C ASN A 301 -52.39 11.79 -3.98
N ALA A 302 -51.68 10.70 -4.23
CA ALA A 302 -50.46 10.36 -3.51
C ALA A 302 -49.47 9.55 -4.36
N ILE A 303 -48.18 9.72 -4.07
CA ILE A 303 -47.08 8.93 -4.63
C ILE A 303 -46.28 8.33 -3.48
N VAL A 304 -45.92 7.04 -3.56
CA VAL A 304 -45.09 6.37 -2.57
C VAL A 304 -43.79 5.92 -3.23
N PHE A 305 -42.67 6.47 -2.75
CA PHE A 305 -41.34 6.04 -3.17
C PHE A 305 -40.78 5.02 -2.19
N THR A 306 -40.53 3.81 -2.67
CA THR A 306 -39.97 2.71 -1.87
C THR A 306 -38.45 2.65 -1.89
N SER A 307 -37.79 3.43 -2.76
CA SER A 307 -36.33 3.45 -2.90
C SER A 307 -35.82 4.76 -3.51
N VAL A 308 -34.54 5.05 -3.23
CA VAL A 308 -33.76 6.15 -3.82
C VAL A 308 -33.74 6.06 -5.35
N GLU A 309 -33.62 4.85 -5.89
CA GLU A 309 -33.60 4.61 -7.35
C GLU A 309 -34.94 5.00 -8.01
N GLY A 310 -36.06 4.70 -7.35
CA GLY A 310 -37.39 5.10 -7.82
C GLY A 310 -37.54 6.62 -7.92
N VAL A 311 -37.03 7.36 -6.92
CA VAL A 311 -37.03 8.83 -6.92
C VAL A 311 -36.21 9.37 -8.08
N ASN A 312 -34.98 8.88 -8.28
CA ASN A 312 -34.12 9.33 -9.37
C ASN A 312 -34.76 9.08 -10.74
N ARG A 313 -35.31 7.89 -10.96
CA ARG A 313 -35.83 7.47 -12.25
C ARG A 313 -37.12 8.18 -12.66
N VAL A 314 -38.01 8.47 -11.70
CA VAL A 314 -39.20 9.29 -11.97
C VAL A 314 -38.79 10.75 -12.18
N GLY A 315 -37.87 11.25 -11.35
CA GLY A 315 -37.34 12.61 -11.43
C GLY A 315 -36.55 12.94 -12.70
N GLU A 316 -36.02 11.94 -13.41
CA GLU A 316 -35.41 12.12 -14.74
C GLU A 316 -36.42 12.47 -15.85
N LYS A 317 -37.69 12.08 -15.65
CA LYS A 317 -38.74 12.20 -16.67
C LYS A 317 -39.80 13.23 -16.32
N VAL A 318 -40.01 13.51 -15.04
CA VAL A 318 -41.02 14.44 -14.54
C VAL A 318 -40.44 15.24 -13.38
N ASP A 319 -40.71 16.54 -13.36
CA ASP A 319 -40.38 17.38 -12.20
C ASP A 319 -41.37 17.11 -11.06
N LEU A 320 -40.92 16.35 -10.07
CA LEU A 320 -41.71 15.97 -8.91
C LEU A 320 -42.15 17.16 -8.05
N SER A 321 -41.46 18.31 -8.12
CA SER A 321 -41.84 19.51 -7.35
C SER A 321 -43.20 20.08 -7.78
N THR A 322 -43.66 19.74 -8.98
CA THR A 322 -44.94 20.19 -9.54
C THR A 322 -46.14 19.37 -9.05
N PHE A 323 -45.90 18.21 -8.42
CA PHE A 323 -46.96 17.32 -7.95
C PHE A 323 -47.67 17.91 -6.73
N LYS A 324 -49.00 18.06 -6.83
CA LYS A 324 -49.83 18.69 -5.77
C LYS A 324 -50.32 17.71 -4.70
N GLY A 325 -50.16 16.40 -4.91
CA GLY A 325 -50.59 15.37 -3.98
C GLY A 325 -49.59 15.09 -2.87
N LYS A 326 -49.88 14.08 -2.03
CA LYS A 326 -49.00 13.68 -0.92
C LYS A 326 -47.87 12.77 -1.40
N VAL A 327 -46.64 13.08 -1.03
CA VAL A 327 -45.50 12.20 -1.31
C VAL A 327 -45.12 11.46 -0.05
N PHE A 328 -44.96 10.14 -0.16
CA PHE A 328 -44.48 9.26 0.90
C PHE A 328 -43.13 8.65 0.53
N ALA A 329 -42.29 8.43 1.52
CA ALA A 329 -40.99 7.79 1.36
C ALA A 329 -40.85 6.62 2.34
N ILE A 330 -40.37 5.49 1.84
CA ILE A 330 -39.92 4.37 2.67
C ILE A 330 -38.41 4.54 2.90
N GLY A 331 -38.05 4.71 4.17
CA GLY A 331 -36.68 4.84 4.63
C GLY A 331 -36.10 6.27 4.55
N PRO A 332 -35.14 6.59 5.45
CA PRO A 332 -34.59 7.94 5.58
C PRO A 332 -33.80 8.39 4.34
N LYS A 333 -33.05 7.49 3.67
CA LYS A 333 -32.29 7.85 2.46
C LYS A 333 -33.20 8.32 1.31
N THR A 334 -34.35 7.68 1.12
CA THR A 334 -35.34 8.06 0.09
C THR A 334 -35.95 9.43 0.39
N ARG A 335 -36.31 9.69 1.65
CA ARG A 335 -36.84 10.99 2.10
C ARG A 335 -35.83 12.12 1.92
N ASN A 336 -34.57 11.89 2.31
CA ASN A 336 -33.52 12.90 2.21
C ASN A 336 -33.29 13.29 0.75
N LEU A 337 -33.24 12.32 -0.18
CA LEU A 337 -33.10 12.63 -1.61
C LEU A 337 -34.27 13.45 -2.16
N LEU A 338 -35.51 13.12 -1.78
CA LEU A 338 -36.71 13.90 -2.19
C LEU A 338 -36.63 15.35 -1.72
N PHE A 339 -36.11 15.57 -0.52
CA PHE A 339 -35.90 16.91 0.02
C PHE A 339 -34.75 17.63 -0.69
N GLU A 340 -33.57 17.00 -0.80
CA GLU A 340 -32.38 17.60 -1.41
C GLU A 340 -32.60 17.99 -2.87
N LYS A 341 -33.22 17.10 -3.66
CA LYS A 341 -33.33 17.25 -5.11
C LYS A 341 -34.59 18.00 -5.56
N PHE A 342 -35.70 17.87 -4.82
CA PHE A 342 -37.00 18.41 -5.23
C PHE A 342 -37.66 19.31 -4.18
N GLN A 343 -37.02 19.53 -3.02
CA GLN A 343 -37.57 20.30 -1.89
C GLN A 343 -38.90 19.73 -1.35
N ILE A 344 -39.11 18.42 -1.53
CA ILE A 344 -40.33 17.73 -1.09
C ILE A 344 -40.16 17.17 0.31
N ASN A 345 -40.97 17.67 1.25
CA ASN A 345 -41.09 17.10 2.59
C ASN A 345 -42.00 15.86 2.57
N ALA A 346 -41.44 14.72 2.14
CA ALA A 346 -42.19 13.47 2.07
C ALA A 346 -42.57 12.93 3.46
N HIS A 347 -43.79 12.42 3.58
CA HIS A 347 -44.25 11.69 4.75
C HIS A 347 -43.51 10.35 4.86
N MET A 348 -43.08 9.97 6.07
CA MET A 348 -42.50 8.65 6.28
C MET A 348 -43.60 7.60 6.32
N GLY A 349 -43.54 6.61 5.44
CA GLY A 349 -44.32 5.37 5.61
C GLY A 349 -43.71 4.57 6.77
N LYS A 350 -44.55 4.00 7.64
CA LYS A 350 -44.11 3.01 8.64
C LYS A 350 -43.71 1.71 7.97
#